data_AF-A0A955J5L4-F1
#
_entry.id   AF-A0A955J5L4-F1
#
_cell.length_a   1.000
_cell.length_b   1.000
_cell.length_c   1.000
_cell.angle_alpha   90.00
_cell.angle_beta   90.00
_cell.angle_gamma   90.00
#
_symmetry.space_group_name_H-M   'P 1'
#
loop_
_entity.id
_entity.type
_entity.pdbx_description
1 polymer ?
#
loop_
_entity_poly.entity_id
_entity_poly.type
_entity_poly.pdbx_seq_one_letter_code
_entity_poly.pdbx_strand_id
1 'polypeptide(L)'
;QRKCSVREPVSGRAIPVDEIDLILVPGLAFDTAGRRLGRGGGVYDRYLARVCDVEGRGQVTRGPLLCGVCFEIQVWEDLPTEDHDVGMDLIITEQRWLATRPDRLG
;
A
#
# COMPACT_ATOMS: atom_id res chain seq x y z
N GLN A 1 10.29 24.11 -6.24
CA GLN A 1 10.34 24.03 -4.76
C GLN A 1 10.24 22.56 -4.37
N ARG A 2 11.26 22.01 -3.70
CA ARG A 2 11.35 20.57 -3.38
C ARG A 2 10.40 20.22 -2.23
N LYS A 3 9.52 19.25 -2.42
CA LYS A 3 8.65 18.72 -1.36
C LYS A 3 9.52 17.87 -0.41
N CYS A 4 9.39 18.11 0.90
CA CYS A 4 10.39 17.80 1.93
C CYS A 4 10.94 16.36 1.97
N SER A 5 12.27 16.29 2.19
CA SER A 5 13.05 15.19 2.79
C SER A 5 13.14 13.82 2.11
N VAL A 6 12.37 13.54 1.06
CA VAL A 6 12.47 12.26 0.33
C VAL A 6 13.57 12.37 -0.73
N ARG A 7 14.51 11.41 -0.73
CA ARG A 7 15.51 11.28 -1.80
C ARG A 7 14.87 10.54 -2.98
N GLU A 8 14.80 11.21 -4.11
CA GLU A 8 14.37 10.61 -5.37
C GLU A 8 15.60 10.14 -6.18
N PRO A 9 15.47 9.08 -6.98
CA PRO A 9 16.53 8.64 -7.87
C PRO A 9 16.86 9.75 -8.89
N VAL A 10 18.12 10.19 -8.92
CA VAL A 10 18.61 11.26 -9.83
C VAL A 10 18.88 10.72 -11.24
N SER A 11 19.14 9.40 -11.34
CA SER A 11 19.47 8.69 -12.57
C SER A 11 19.11 7.22 -12.42
N GLY A 12 18.74 6.57 -13.52
CA GLY A 12 18.39 5.15 -13.53
C GLY A 12 17.51 4.80 -14.74
N ARG A 13 17.25 3.50 -14.92
CA ARG A 13 16.25 3.02 -15.89
C ARG A 13 14.87 3.11 -15.25
N ALA A 14 13.92 3.75 -15.94
CA ALA A 14 12.52 3.67 -15.56
C ALA A 14 12.04 2.23 -15.76
N ILE A 15 11.48 1.64 -14.70
CA ILE A 15 10.92 0.29 -14.74
C ILE A 15 9.43 0.41 -15.04
N PRO A 16 8.91 -0.28 -16.07
CA PRO A 16 7.48 -0.41 -16.30
C PRO A 16 6.78 -0.97 -15.07
N VAL A 17 5.55 -0.53 -14.83
CA VAL A 17 4.79 -0.91 -13.64
C VAL A 17 4.47 -2.42 -13.63
N ASP A 18 4.24 -2.99 -14.79
CA ASP A 18 3.96 -4.41 -15.03
C ASP A 18 5.17 -5.32 -14.77
N GLU A 19 6.37 -4.76 -14.65
CA GLU A 19 7.58 -5.49 -14.20
C GLU A 19 7.71 -5.48 -12.65
N ILE A 20 6.78 -4.87 -11.91
CA ILE A 20 6.84 -4.79 -10.44
C ILE A 20 5.98 -5.91 -9.84
N ASP A 21 6.62 -6.82 -9.09
CA ASP A 21 5.91 -7.89 -8.39
C ASP A 21 5.39 -7.46 -7.00
N LEU A 22 6.07 -6.52 -6.35
CA LEU A 22 5.81 -6.11 -4.97
C LEU A 22 6.06 -4.61 -4.77
N ILE A 23 5.13 -3.95 -4.09
CA ILE A 23 5.25 -2.56 -3.65
C ILE A 23 5.19 -2.51 -2.13
N LEU A 24 6.22 -1.93 -1.52
CA LEU A 24 6.21 -1.58 -0.10
C LEU A 24 5.50 -0.24 0.08
N VAL A 25 4.33 -0.27 0.73
CA VAL A 25 3.48 0.89 0.89
C VAL A 25 3.62 1.43 2.32
N PRO A 26 4.12 2.66 2.51
CA PRO A 26 4.17 3.28 3.83
C PRO A 26 2.80 3.88 4.21
N GLY A 27 2.56 4.00 5.52
CA GLY A 27 1.34 4.57 6.10
C GLY A 27 1.59 5.17 7.48
N LEU A 28 0.65 6.00 7.94
CA LEU A 28 0.62 6.48 9.33
C LEU A 28 0.06 5.40 10.26
N ALA A 29 -0.94 4.67 9.78
CA ALA A 29 -1.53 3.52 10.46
C ALA A 29 -2.04 2.50 9.43
N PHE A 30 -2.17 1.26 9.89
CA PHE A 30 -2.78 0.15 9.17
C PHE A 30 -3.77 -0.56 10.08
N ASP A 31 -4.77 -1.24 9.52
CA ASP A 31 -5.64 -2.12 10.30
C ASP A 31 -5.51 -3.59 9.89
N THR A 32 -6.06 -4.48 10.72
CA THR A 32 -6.02 -5.92 10.47
C THR A 32 -6.79 -6.39 9.23
N ALA A 33 -7.59 -5.53 8.61
CA ALA A 33 -8.31 -5.79 7.36
C ALA A 33 -7.51 -5.34 6.13
N GLY A 34 -6.31 -4.80 6.30
CA GLY A 34 -5.46 -4.32 5.20
C GLY A 34 -5.70 -2.88 4.81
N ARG A 35 -6.51 -2.13 5.57
CA ARG A 35 -6.74 -0.70 5.31
C ARG A 35 -5.56 0.12 5.79
N ARG A 36 -5.37 1.29 5.17
CA ARG A 36 -4.19 2.12 5.35
C ARG A 36 -4.58 3.59 5.48
N LEU A 37 -4.11 4.23 6.54
CA LEU A 37 -4.20 5.68 6.69
C LEU A 37 -2.95 6.36 6.15
N GLY A 38 -3.09 7.10 5.05
CA GLY A 38 -2.02 7.92 4.47
C GLY A 38 -1.84 9.28 5.15
N ARG A 39 -0.97 10.13 4.60
CA ARG A 39 -0.74 11.51 5.07
C ARG A 39 -1.81 12.53 4.59
N GLY A 40 -2.96 12.07 4.09
CA GLY A 40 -4.06 12.94 3.64
C GLY A 40 -3.93 13.56 2.24
N GLY A 41 -2.94 13.15 1.44
CA GLY A 41 -2.71 13.69 0.08
C GLY A 41 -3.20 12.81 -1.07
N GLY A 42 -3.73 11.61 -0.80
CA GLY A 42 -4.20 10.65 -1.81
C GLY A 42 -3.17 10.31 -2.89
N VAL A 43 -1.86 10.45 -2.60
CA VAL A 43 -0.80 10.24 -3.59
C VAL A 43 -0.66 8.75 -3.88
N TYR A 44 -0.57 7.94 -2.82
CA TYR A 44 -0.49 6.49 -2.96
C TYR A 44 -1.79 5.91 -3.50
N ASP A 45 -2.95 6.36 -3.06
CA ASP A 45 -4.24 5.80 -3.52
C ASP A 45 -4.41 6.00 -5.03
N ARG A 46 -4.07 7.20 -5.55
CA ARG A 46 -4.05 7.45 -7.00
C ARG A 46 -2.99 6.65 -7.76
N TYR A 47 -1.82 6.44 -7.15
CA TYR A 47 -0.78 5.64 -7.77
C TYR A 47 -1.18 4.16 -7.83
N LEU A 48 -1.64 3.61 -6.71
CA LEU A 48 -2.10 2.23 -6.56
C LEU A 48 -3.27 1.92 -7.49
N ALA A 49 -4.27 2.80 -7.56
CA ALA A 49 -5.39 2.67 -8.51
C ALA A 49 -4.97 2.76 -9.98
N ARG A 50 -3.79 3.31 -10.30
CA ARG A 50 -3.24 3.32 -11.66
C ARG A 50 -2.45 2.05 -11.99
N VAL A 51 -1.81 1.45 -10.98
CA VAL A 51 -0.91 0.30 -11.16
C VAL A 51 -1.57 -1.05 -10.88
N CYS A 52 -2.77 -1.03 -10.29
CA CYS A 52 -3.56 -2.21 -9.96
C CYS A 52 -4.93 -2.14 -10.63
N ASP A 53 -5.49 -3.30 -10.97
CA ASP A 53 -6.92 -3.43 -11.23
C ASP A 53 -7.61 -3.44 -9.86
N VAL A 54 -8.49 -2.45 -9.63
CA VAL A 54 -9.20 -2.29 -8.36
C VAL A 54 -10.71 -2.37 -8.60
N GLU A 55 -11.38 -3.24 -7.84
CA GLU A 55 -12.82 -3.43 -7.90
C GLU A 55 -13.48 -3.25 -6.52
N GLY A 56 -14.78 -2.93 -6.54
CA GLY A 56 -15.56 -2.73 -5.32
C GLY A 56 -14.98 -1.64 -4.42
N ARG A 57 -14.95 -1.89 -3.11
CA ARG A 57 -14.43 -0.97 -2.08
C ARG A 57 -12.90 -1.02 -1.99
N GLY A 58 -12.22 -0.68 -3.08
CA GLY A 58 -10.76 -0.56 -3.08
C GLY A 58 -10.00 -1.89 -3.06
N GLN A 59 -10.62 -2.99 -3.49
CA GLN A 59 -9.99 -4.30 -3.50
C GLN A 59 -9.20 -4.53 -4.77
N VAL A 60 -7.92 -4.84 -4.64
CA VAL A 60 -7.09 -5.18 -5.79
C VAL A 60 -7.42 -6.59 -6.28
N THR A 61 -7.67 -6.73 -7.58
CA THR A 61 -7.90 -8.02 -8.25
C THR A 61 -6.69 -8.48 -9.06
N ARG A 62 -5.94 -7.54 -9.63
CA ARG A 62 -4.68 -7.79 -10.36
C ARG A 62 -3.68 -6.66 -10.16
N GLY A 63 -2.41 -6.98 -10.37
CA GLY A 63 -1.28 -6.06 -10.20
C GLY A 63 -0.27 -6.58 -9.18
N PRO A 64 0.73 -5.76 -8.81
CA PRO A 64 1.71 -6.11 -7.79
C PRO A 64 1.05 -6.46 -6.46
N LEU A 65 1.76 -7.26 -5.65
CA LEU A 65 1.45 -7.39 -4.23
C LEU A 65 1.69 -6.06 -3.52
N LEU A 66 0.75 -5.69 -2.67
CA LEU A 66 0.81 -4.48 -1.86
C LEU A 66 1.10 -4.86 -0.42
N CYS A 67 2.30 -4.51 0.05
CA CYS A 67 2.74 -4.80 1.41
C CYS A 67 2.82 -3.51 2.22
N GLY A 68 1.92 -3.36 3.19
CA GLY A 68 2.07 -2.37 4.25
C GLY A 68 3.26 -2.71 5.13
N VAL A 69 4.21 -1.78 5.29
CA VAL A 69 5.34 -1.94 6.21
C VAL A 69 5.25 -0.86 7.27
N CYS A 70 5.13 -1.29 8.52
CA CYS A 70 4.92 -0.40 9.66
C CYS A 70 5.44 -1.01 10.95
N PHE A 71 5.49 -0.22 12.02
CA PHE A 71 5.68 -0.78 13.36
C PHE A 71 4.38 -1.34 13.91
N GLU A 72 4.45 -2.29 14.85
CA GLU A 72 3.27 -2.87 15.48
C GLU A 72 2.38 -1.81 16.14
N ILE A 73 2.97 -0.76 16.72
CA ILE A 73 2.25 0.38 17.31
C ILE A 73 1.39 1.17 16.30
N GLN A 74 1.61 0.96 15.01
CA GLN A 74 0.85 1.57 13.92
C GLN A 74 -0.25 0.64 13.40
N VAL A 75 -0.42 -0.55 13.98
CA VAL A 75 -1.51 -1.49 13.65
C VAL A 75 -2.68 -1.27 14.61
N TRP A 76 -3.84 -0.99 14.05
CA TRP A 76 -5.07 -0.68 14.76
C TRP A 76 -6.14 -1.74 14.47
N GLU A 77 -7.17 -1.82 15.31
CA GLU A 77 -8.27 -2.76 15.07
C GLU A 77 -9.13 -2.35 13.87
N ASP A 78 -9.43 -1.06 13.77
CA ASP A 78 -10.21 -0.47 12.68
C ASP A 78 -9.70 0.94 12.36
N LEU A 79 -9.74 1.29 11.08
CA LEU A 79 -9.42 2.63 10.59
C LEU A 79 -10.59 3.19 9.79
N PRO A 80 -10.84 4.51 9.85
CA PRO A 80 -11.79 5.15 8.95
C PRO A 80 -11.26 5.02 7.52
N THR A 81 -12.14 4.60 6.60
CA THR A 81 -11.81 4.48 5.18
C THR A 81 -12.86 5.05 4.27
N GLU A 82 -12.42 5.42 3.08
CA GLU A 82 -13.24 5.85 1.97
C GLU A 82 -13.28 4.76 0.89
N ASP A 83 -14.32 4.74 0.06
CA ASP A 83 -14.51 3.67 -0.94
C ASP A 83 -13.38 3.60 -2.00
N HIS A 84 -12.57 4.65 -2.10
CA HIS A 84 -11.43 4.74 -3.01
C HIS A 84 -10.09 4.33 -2.39
N ASP A 85 -10.05 3.99 -1.11
CA ASP A 85 -8.83 3.56 -0.43
C ASP A 85 -8.42 2.17 -0.92
N VAL A 86 -7.20 2.05 -1.44
CA VAL A 86 -6.70 0.76 -1.92
C VAL A 86 -6.18 -0.08 -0.75
N GLY A 87 -6.76 -1.28 -0.58
CA GLY A 87 -6.38 -2.23 0.47
C GLY A 87 -5.05 -2.92 0.19
N MET A 88 -4.32 -3.25 1.27
CA MET A 88 -3.08 -4.03 1.24
C MET A 88 -3.37 -5.53 1.21
N ASP A 89 -2.42 -6.31 0.68
CA ASP A 89 -2.46 -7.78 0.69
C ASP A 89 -1.76 -8.39 1.90
N LEU A 90 -0.74 -7.66 2.39
CA LEU A 90 0.09 -8.05 3.50
C LEU A 90 0.40 -6.83 4.36
N ILE A 91 0.42 -7.02 5.68
CA ILE A 91 1.02 -6.06 6.61
C ILE A 91 2.15 -6.76 7.34
N ILE A 92 3.35 -6.18 7.26
CA ILE A 92 4.54 -6.67 7.95
C ILE A 92 4.93 -5.65 9.02
N THR A 93 5.07 -6.17 10.24
CA THR A 93 5.64 -5.45 11.37
C THR A 93 6.92 -6.11 11.85
N GLU A 94 7.58 -5.49 12.83
CA GLU A 94 8.71 -6.10 13.53
C GLU A 94 8.32 -7.29 14.41
N GLN A 95 7.01 -7.55 14.60
CA GLN A 95 6.51 -8.62 15.48
C GLN A 95 5.79 -9.74 14.74
N ARG A 96 5.05 -9.43 13.66
CA ARG A 96 4.20 -10.40 12.96
C ARG A 96 3.93 -10.01 11.52
N TRP A 97 3.49 -11.00 10.75
CA TRP A 97 3.05 -10.83 9.37
C TRP A 97 1.56 -11.15 9.31
N LEU A 98 0.78 -10.29 8.66
CA LEU A 98 -0.68 -10.41 8.54
C LEU A 98 -1.05 -10.47 7.06
N ALA A 99 -1.46 -11.64 6.58
CA ALA A 99 -1.99 -11.82 5.23
C ALA A 99 -3.46 -11.40 5.19
N THR A 100 -3.72 -10.21 4.67
CA THR A 100 -5.06 -9.62 4.58
C THR A 100 -5.78 -10.04 3.31
N ARG A 101 -5.03 -10.44 2.27
CA ARG A 101 -5.52 -11.08 1.04
C ARG A 101 -4.77 -12.37 0.72
N PRO A 102 -5.01 -13.47 1.45
CA PRO A 102 -4.36 -14.76 1.20
C PRO A 102 -4.60 -15.30 -0.22
N ASP A 103 -5.72 -14.93 -0.83
CA ASP A 103 -6.10 -15.29 -2.20
C ASP A 103 -5.13 -14.78 -3.28
N ARG A 104 -4.35 -13.74 -2.96
CA ARG A 104 -3.38 -13.14 -3.90
C ARG A 104 -1.94 -13.60 -3.69
N LEU A 105 -1.64 -14.38 -2.65
CA LEU A 105 -0.27 -14.76 -2.26
C LEU A 105 0.22 -16.08 -2.91
N GLY A 106 -0.51 -16.61 -3.89
CA GLY A 106 -0.24 -17.91 -4.54
C GLY A 106 0.03 -17.81 -6.03
#